data_AF-A0A6G0XXL4-F1
#
_entry.id   AF-A0A6G0XXL4-F1
#
_cell.length_a   1.000
_cell.length_b   1.000
_cell.length_c   1.000
_cell.angle_alpha   90.00
_cell.angle_beta   90.00
_cell.angle_gamma   90.00
#
_symmetry.space_group_name_H-M   'P 1'
#
loop_
_entity.id
_entity.type
_entity.pdbx_description
1 polymer ?
#
loop_
_entity_poly.entity_id
_entity_poly.type
_entity_poly.pdbx_seq_one_letter_code
_entity_poly.pdbx_strand_id
1 'polypeptide(L)'
;MEALYSSSAVQDENLLHTWIPAVHWTTRGLALEKDGACSRKFKTSFLIRGDTLSKRFIRKGIEPVPVVMTHVLKRMLETKELVPVDEFKDAATSERSSWSSWLVEKTVVHPTRWGLRSLQHLLLGDDDSSLTPAKLTGPYVSMKALATAADTVFAFASKELEPMDLTFCLYREDHTSCSSSLSCSFRSLCLRVAATAKSPNDDVSMLADIDPTELDLLVLHLVATKRAVVQSNFVKLLVHSQTFSSGDESIVLLQHMVATVETSLDKLHRKIQAAKMKAIELKRAEIIKEAIVYLRHVKAMEASQAQREACLANLLATDHQLREMHMQALIVDGYKLAASSLRSVRSDLGLHVDAVEDAVAEWQAVHDEANQIDALLRQPGQDAVGGKDDDAALQAELDAWLGSTEAVAPAEPSKMSILEAMLPEAPTETPETEDVDTLSSRFAKVALESS
;
A
#
# COMPACT_ATOMS: atom_id res chain seq x y z
N MET A 1 -24.09 -31.93 -10.00
CA MET A 1 -22.68 -32.06 -10.47
C MET A 1 -22.39 -33.37 -11.21
N GLU A 2 -23.35 -34.32 -11.34
CA GLU A 2 -23.16 -35.51 -12.18
C GLU A 2 -23.41 -35.24 -13.68
N ALA A 3 -24.18 -34.20 -14.00
CA ALA A 3 -24.39 -33.72 -15.38
C ALA A 3 -23.11 -33.15 -16.05
N LEU A 4 -22.00 -33.01 -15.31
CA LEU A 4 -20.76 -32.38 -15.75
C LEU A 4 -19.90 -33.24 -16.72
N TYR A 5 -20.34 -34.48 -16.97
CA TYR A 5 -19.61 -35.46 -17.80
C TYR A 5 -20.43 -35.95 -19.01
N SER A 6 -21.59 -35.35 -19.27
CA SER A 6 -22.43 -35.68 -20.42
C SER A 6 -22.27 -34.66 -21.54
N SER A 7 -22.19 -35.12 -22.79
CA SER A 7 -22.16 -34.27 -23.98
C SER A 7 -23.43 -33.43 -24.17
N SER A 8 -24.54 -33.84 -23.56
CA SER A 8 -25.80 -33.06 -23.53
C SER A 8 -25.69 -31.75 -22.73
N ALA A 9 -24.66 -31.61 -21.89
CA ALA A 9 -24.41 -30.40 -21.10
C ALA A 9 -23.91 -29.21 -21.93
N VAL A 10 -23.47 -29.45 -23.17
CA VAL A 10 -22.86 -28.42 -24.03
C VAL A 10 -23.89 -27.40 -24.53
N GLN A 11 -25.19 -27.74 -24.53
CA GLN A 11 -26.26 -26.86 -25.03
C GLN A 11 -27.12 -26.22 -23.93
N ASP A 12 -26.86 -26.53 -22.65
CA ASP A 12 -27.68 -26.02 -21.54
C ASP A 12 -27.11 -24.68 -21.03
N GLU A 13 -27.82 -23.59 -21.30
CA GLU A 13 -27.47 -22.24 -20.82
C GLU A 13 -27.39 -22.15 -19.29
N ASN A 14 -28.16 -22.97 -18.57
CA ASN A 14 -28.13 -22.98 -17.11
C ASN A 14 -26.79 -23.53 -16.57
N LEU A 15 -26.15 -24.44 -17.31
CA LEU A 15 -24.85 -24.96 -16.94
C LEU A 15 -23.75 -23.92 -17.17
N LEU A 16 -23.84 -23.10 -18.23
CA LEU A 16 -22.89 -22.00 -18.48
C LEU A 16 -22.86 -21.01 -17.29
N HIS A 17 -24.02 -20.67 -16.73
CA HIS A 17 -24.11 -19.82 -15.54
C HIS A 17 -23.39 -20.38 -14.30
N THR A 18 -23.25 -21.71 -14.22
CA THR A 18 -22.52 -22.37 -13.12
C THR A 18 -21.02 -22.47 -13.42
N TRP A 19 -20.66 -22.71 -14.68
CA TRP A 19 -19.26 -22.92 -15.10
C TRP A 19 -18.44 -21.64 -15.17
N ILE A 20 -19.01 -20.53 -15.62
CA ILE A 20 -18.29 -19.25 -15.75
C ILE A 20 -17.71 -18.80 -14.39
N PRO A 21 -18.48 -18.73 -13.28
CA PRO A 21 -17.93 -18.45 -11.96
C PRO A 21 -16.90 -19.48 -11.50
N ALA A 22 -17.08 -20.75 -11.85
CA ALA A 22 -16.15 -21.81 -11.48
C ALA A 22 -14.79 -21.66 -12.17
N VAL A 23 -14.78 -21.25 -13.46
CA VAL A 23 -13.55 -20.93 -14.20
C VAL A 23 -12.84 -19.75 -13.56
N HIS A 24 -13.54 -18.67 -13.23
CA HIS A 24 -12.94 -17.55 -12.50
C HIS A 24 -12.45 -17.94 -11.11
N TRP A 25 -13.15 -18.81 -10.39
CA TRP A 25 -12.71 -19.31 -9.08
C TRP A 25 -11.34 -20.01 -9.16
N THR A 26 -11.01 -20.63 -10.30
CA THR A 26 -9.70 -21.28 -10.47
C THR A 26 -8.52 -20.31 -10.42
N THR A 27 -8.70 -19.01 -10.67
CA THR A 27 -7.61 -18.02 -10.58
C THR A 27 -7.04 -17.90 -9.16
N ARG A 28 -7.84 -18.27 -8.15
CA ARG A 28 -7.47 -18.28 -6.73
C ARG A 28 -6.53 -19.43 -6.35
N GLY A 29 -6.22 -20.36 -7.26
CA GLY A 29 -5.30 -21.47 -6.98
C GLY A 29 -5.85 -22.52 -5.99
N LEU A 30 -7.13 -22.43 -5.65
CA LEU A 30 -7.79 -23.30 -4.69
C LEU A 30 -8.23 -24.62 -5.34
N ALA A 31 -8.16 -25.70 -4.57
CA ALA A 31 -8.73 -27.00 -4.90
C ALA A 31 -9.68 -27.43 -3.78
N LEU A 32 -10.83 -28.01 -4.15
CA LEU A 32 -11.76 -28.59 -3.20
C LEU A 32 -11.26 -29.97 -2.78
N GLU A 33 -11.05 -30.17 -1.49
CA GLU A 33 -10.75 -31.48 -0.91
C GLU A 33 -12.03 -32.30 -0.69
N LYS A 34 -11.85 -33.60 -0.42
CA LYS A 34 -12.97 -34.55 -0.23
C LYS A 34 -13.90 -34.14 0.90
N ASP A 35 -13.37 -33.43 1.89
CA ASP A 35 -14.07 -33.00 3.10
C ASP A 35 -14.79 -31.65 2.92
N GLY A 36 -14.78 -31.09 1.70
CA GLY A 36 -15.35 -29.78 1.39
C GLY A 36 -14.46 -28.60 1.77
N ALA A 37 -13.35 -28.84 2.45
CA ALA A 37 -12.32 -27.84 2.73
C ALA A 37 -11.63 -27.39 1.42
N CYS A 38 -11.33 -26.09 1.32
CA CYS A 38 -10.56 -25.53 0.20
C CYS A 38 -9.09 -25.45 0.62
N SER A 39 -8.18 -26.07 -0.15
CA SER A 39 -6.73 -25.95 0.04
C SER A 39 -6.06 -25.35 -1.20
N ARG A 40 -5.01 -24.54 -1.02
CA ARG A 40 -4.23 -23.99 -2.14
C ARG A 40 -3.34 -25.09 -2.71
N LYS A 41 -3.70 -25.63 -3.88
CA LYS A 41 -2.91 -26.66 -4.59
C LYS A 41 -2.27 -26.13 -5.87
N PHE A 42 -2.82 -25.07 -6.44
CA PHE A 42 -2.36 -24.51 -7.70
C PHE A 42 -1.81 -23.11 -7.48
N LYS A 43 -0.87 -22.70 -8.35
CA LYS A 43 -0.38 -21.32 -8.38
C LYS A 43 -1.53 -20.36 -8.70
N THR A 44 -1.69 -19.31 -7.88
CA THR A 44 -2.61 -18.20 -8.13
C THR A 44 -2.13 -17.44 -9.37
N SER A 45 -3.07 -17.04 -10.22
CA SER A 45 -2.74 -16.35 -11.46
C SER A 45 -3.98 -15.66 -12.02
N PHE A 46 -3.81 -14.46 -12.58
CA PHE A 46 -4.83 -13.81 -13.39
C PHE A 46 -5.01 -14.49 -14.75
N LEU A 47 -4.06 -15.36 -15.12
CA LEU A 47 -4.03 -16.07 -16.38
C LEU A 47 -4.70 -17.43 -16.29
N ILE A 48 -5.69 -17.64 -17.16
CA ILE A 48 -6.34 -18.91 -17.39
C ILE A 48 -5.72 -19.53 -18.63
N ARG A 49 -5.13 -20.71 -18.49
CA ARG A 49 -4.60 -21.48 -19.63
C ARG A 49 -5.47 -22.70 -19.87
N GLY A 50 -5.97 -22.85 -21.10
CA GLY A 50 -6.91 -23.92 -21.45
C GLY A 50 -6.35 -25.34 -21.22
N ASP A 51 -5.05 -25.53 -21.40
CA ASP A 51 -4.32 -26.79 -21.22
C ASP A 51 -4.24 -27.28 -19.76
N THR A 52 -4.18 -26.34 -18.81
CA THR A 52 -4.10 -26.63 -17.37
C THR A 52 -5.45 -26.57 -16.68
N LEU A 53 -6.46 -25.96 -17.31
CA LEU A 53 -7.76 -25.71 -16.70
C LEU A 53 -8.52 -27.01 -16.40
N SER A 54 -8.52 -27.98 -17.32
CA SER A 54 -9.16 -29.29 -17.11
C SER A 54 -8.61 -30.02 -15.88
N LYS A 55 -7.29 -29.93 -15.64
CA LYS A 55 -6.61 -30.53 -14.49
C LYS A 55 -7.06 -29.95 -13.15
N ARG A 56 -7.50 -28.68 -13.12
CA ARG A 56 -7.99 -28.02 -11.90
C ARG A 56 -9.38 -28.52 -11.46
N PHE A 57 -10.11 -29.19 -12.35
CA PHE A 57 -11.44 -29.71 -12.10
C PHE A 57 -11.48 -31.23 -11.91
N ILE A 58 -10.33 -31.90 -11.80
CA ILE A 58 -10.26 -33.34 -11.54
C ILE A 58 -10.89 -33.64 -10.18
N ARG A 59 -11.91 -34.49 -10.16
CA ARG A 59 -12.54 -34.96 -8.93
C ARG A 59 -12.54 -36.47 -8.89
N LYS A 60 -12.03 -37.04 -7.79
CA LYS A 60 -11.88 -38.49 -7.60
C LYS A 60 -11.14 -39.19 -8.76
N GLY A 61 -10.20 -38.49 -9.41
CA GLY A 61 -9.44 -39.02 -10.56
C GLY A 61 -10.18 -38.97 -11.90
N ILE A 62 -11.36 -38.36 -11.96
CA ILE A 62 -12.14 -38.19 -13.20
C ILE A 62 -11.89 -36.77 -13.73
N GLU A 63 -11.38 -36.68 -14.97
CA GLU A 63 -11.23 -35.43 -15.71
C GLU A 63 -12.57 -34.99 -16.31
N PRO A 64 -12.94 -33.69 -16.26
CA PRO A 64 -14.14 -33.20 -16.93
C PRO A 64 -14.02 -33.39 -18.44
N VAL A 65 -15.16 -33.54 -19.12
CA VAL A 65 -15.19 -33.71 -20.58
C VAL A 65 -14.60 -32.45 -21.25
N PRO A 66 -13.50 -32.57 -22.03
CA PRO A 66 -12.82 -31.42 -22.64
C PRO A 66 -13.74 -30.54 -23.50
N VAL A 67 -14.75 -31.15 -24.13
CA VAL A 67 -15.73 -30.46 -24.99
C VAL A 67 -16.50 -29.38 -24.24
N VAL A 68 -16.92 -29.65 -22.99
CA VAL A 68 -17.66 -28.67 -22.17
C VAL A 68 -16.76 -27.48 -21.86
N MET A 69 -15.49 -27.71 -21.51
CA MET A 69 -14.55 -26.63 -21.20
C MET A 69 -14.25 -25.76 -22.40
N THR A 70 -14.07 -26.35 -23.59
CA THR A 70 -13.86 -25.58 -24.83
C THR A 70 -15.06 -24.68 -25.16
N HIS A 71 -16.29 -25.16 -24.93
CA HIS A 71 -17.49 -24.38 -25.14
C HIS A 71 -17.61 -23.23 -24.13
N VAL A 72 -17.33 -23.48 -22.84
CA VAL A 72 -17.31 -22.45 -21.79
C VAL A 72 -16.28 -21.37 -22.12
N LEU A 73 -15.04 -21.74 -22.46
CA LEU A 73 -13.99 -20.78 -22.82
C LEU A 73 -14.36 -19.96 -24.06
N LYS A 74 -14.92 -20.61 -25.10
CA LYS A 74 -15.43 -19.91 -26.28
C LYS A 74 -16.49 -18.89 -25.90
N ARG A 75 -17.44 -19.27 -25.04
CA ARG A 75 -18.49 -18.36 -24.58
C ARG A 75 -17.92 -17.19 -23.78
N MET A 76 -16.97 -17.45 -22.89
CA MET A 76 -16.31 -16.40 -22.09
C MET A 76 -15.49 -15.42 -22.96
N LEU A 77 -14.93 -15.89 -24.08
CA LEU A 77 -14.29 -15.03 -25.08
C LEU A 77 -15.32 -14.19 -25.85
N GLU A 78 -16.45 -14.77 -26.23
CA GLU A 78 -17.56 -14.04 -26.87
C GLU A 78 -18.15 -12.96 -25.95
N THR A 79 -18.29 -13.26 -24.64
CA THR A 79 -18.79 -12.31 -23.64
C THR A 79 -17.71 -11.34 -23.12
N LYS A 80 -16.45 -11.50 -23.55
CA LYS A 80 -15.29 -10.70 -23.13
C LYS A 80 -14.95 -10.81 -21.63
N GLU A 81 -15.37 -11.88 -20.98
CA GLU A 81 -14.92 -12.21 -19.62
C GLU A 81 -13.47 -12.73 -19.62
N LEU A 82 -13.03 -13.27 -20.76
CA LEU A 82 -11.66 -13.63 -21.06
C LEU A 82 -11.14 -12.79 -22.23
N VAL A 83 -9.90 -12.32 -22.10
CA VAL A 83 -9.20 -11.60 -23.18
C VAL A 83 -7.82 -12.23 -23.38
N PRO A 84 -7.40 -12.51 -24.63
CA PRO A 84 -6.02 -12.95 -24.90
C PRO A 84 -5.02 -11.95 -24.34
N VAL A 85 -3.91 -12.42 -23.74
CA VAL A 85 -2.90 -11.54 -23.13
C VAL A 85 -2.35 -10.51 -24.12
N ASP A 86 -2.11 -10.90 -25.37
CA ASP A 86 -1.56 -10.02 -26.39
C ASP A 86 -2.57 -8.92 -26.75
N GLU A 87 -3.84 -9.28 -26.99
CA GLU A 87 -4.90 -8.30 -27.24
C GLU A 87 -5.10 -7.36 -26.05
N PHE A 88 -4.99 -7.88 -24.82
CA PHE A 88 -5.10 -7.07 -23.61
C PHE A 88 -3.97 -6.04 -23.52
N LYS A 89 -2.72 -6.45 -23.76
CA LYS A 89 -1.55 -5.54 -23.72
C LYS A 89 -1.64 -4.49 -24.82
N ASP A 90 -2.00 -4.89 -26.04
CA ASP A 90 -2.15 -3.97 -27.18
C ASP A 90 -3.26 -2.94 -26.90
N ALA A 91 -4.41 -3.39 -26.39
CA ALA A 91 -5.52 -2.50 -26.05
C ALA A 91 -5.18 -1.54 -24.89
N ALA A 92 -4.35 -1.99 -23.94
CA ALA A 92 -3.93 -1.16 -22.80
C ALA A 92 -2.83 -0.14 -23.18
N THR A 93 -2.00 -0.42 -24.19
CA THR A 93 -0.91 0.48 -24.62
C THR A 93 -1.33 1.46 -25.72
N SER A 94 -2.41 1.21 -26.45
CA SER A 94 -2.92 2.18 -27.42
C SER A 94 -3.56 3.40 -26.74
N GLU A 95 -2.77 4.46 -26.53
CA GLU A 95 -3.10 5.74 -25.86
C GLU A 95 -4.33 6.53 -26.37
N ARG A 96 -5.08 6.04 -27.36
CA ARG A 96 -6.19 6.80 -28.00
C ARG A 96 -7.60 6.29 -27.71
N SER A 97 -7.79 5.17 -27.03
CA SER A 97 -9.13 4.75 -26.61
C SER A 97 -9.14 4.50 -25.12
N SER A 98 -9.85 5.34 -24.34
CA SER A 98 -10.24 4.95 -22.99
C SER A 98 -10.88 3.57 -23.06
N TRP A 99 -10.69 2.71 -22.06
CA TRP A 99 -11.31 1.38 -22.09
C TRP A 99 -12.84 1.46 -22.21
N SER A 100 -13.46 2.56 -21.76
CA SER A 100 -14.85 2.90 -22.05
C SER A 100 -15.11 3.23 -23.53
N SER A 101 -14.20 3.92 -24.23
CA SER A 101 -14.28 4.12 -25.68
C SER A 101 -13.97 2.83 -26.43
N TRP A 102 -13.03 1.99 -26.00
CA TRP A 102 -12.83 0.66 -26.60
C TRP A 102 -14.06 -0.25 -26.39
N LEU A 103 -14.66 -0.23 -25.19
CA LEU A 103 -15.87 -0.99 -24.90
C LEU A 103 -17.05 -0.43 -25.68
N VAL A 104 -17.30 0.89 -25.67
CA VAL A 104 -18.41 1.58 -26.36
C VAL A 104 -18.24 1.60 -27.88
N GLU A 105 -17.03 1.78 -28.40
CA GLU A 105 -16.71 1.73 -29.83
C GLU A 105 -16.79 0.29 -30.35
N LYS A 106 -16.39 -0.73 -29.55
CA LYS A 106 -16.62 -2.15 -29.91
C LYS A 106 -18.05 -2.65 -29.66
N THR A 107 -18.85 -2.07 -28.75
CA THR A 107 -20.23 -2.52 -28.49
C THR A 107 -21.28 -1.76 -29.30
N VAL A 108 -21.06 -0.47 -29.62
CA VAL A 108 -22.05 0.39 -30.28
C VAL A 108 -21.66 0.74 -31.72
N VAL A 109 -20.37 0.95 -32.02
CA VAL A 109 -19.91 1.45 -33.34
C VAL A 109 -19.36 0.35 -34.25
N HIS A 110 -18.84 -0.76 -33.69
CA HIS A 110 -18.27 -1.87 -34.44
C HIS A 110 -18.92 -3.26 -34.26
N PRO A 111 -20.26 -3.42 -34.23
CA PRO A 111 -20.85 -4.73 -34.54
C PRO A 111 -20.44 -5.20 -35.96
N THR A 112 -20.15 -4.27 -36.87
CA THR A 112 -19.98 -4.57 -38.31
C THR A 112 -18.53 -4.80 -38.74
N ARG A 113 -17.53 -4.12 -38.15
CA ARG A 113 -16.12 -4.27 -38.58
C ARG A 113 -15.38 -5.45 -37.94
N TRP A 114 -15.77 -5.88 -36.74
CA TRP A 114 -15.28 -7.13 -36.13
C TRP A 114 -15.94 -8.35 -36.75
N GLY A 115 -17.24 -8.25 -37.07
CA GLY A 115 -17.94 -9.17 -37.95
C GLY A 115 -17.19 -9.31 -39.27
N LEU A 116 -16.81 -8.22 -39.95
CA LEU A 116 -16.18 -8.29 -41.27
C LEU A 116 -14.70 -8.71 -41.31
N ARG A 117 -13.87 -8.53 -40.27
CA ARG A 117 -12.50 -9.11 -40.27
C ARG A 117 -12.48 -10.58 -39.86
N SER A 118 -13.33 -10.97 -38.90
CA SER A 118 -13.57 -12.37 -38.59
C SER A 118 -14.28 -13.09 -39.76
N LEU A 119 -15.20 -12.38 -40.45
CA LEU A 119 -15.85 -12.86 -41.67
C LEU A 119 -14.96 -12.78 -42.90
N GLN A 120 -14.01 -11.85 -43.03
CA GLN A 120 -13.03 -11.87 -44.12
C GLN A 120 -12.12 -13.09 -44.00
N HIS A 121 -11.77 -13.50 -42.78
CA HIS A 121 -11.11 -14.79 -42.53
C HIS A 121 -12.02 -16.02 -42.71
N LEU A 122 -13.36 -15.86 -42.68
CA LEU A 122 -14.33 -16.93 -42.99
C LEU A 122 -14.76 -16.96 -44.48
N LEU A 123 -14.66 -15.85 -45.22
CA LEU A 123 -15.10 -15.70 -46.61
C LEU A 123 -13.93 -15.83 -47.61
N LEU A 124 -12.71 -15.47 -47.23
CA LEU A 124 -11.49 -15.77 -47.99
C LEU A 124 -10.91 -17.09 -47.50
N GLY A 125 -11.68 -18.16 -47.75
CA GLY A 125 -11.35 -19.58 -47.61
C GLY A 125 -10.08 -19.95 -46.84
N ASP A 126 -10.25 -20.21 -45.56
CA ASP A 126 -9.62 -21.37 -44.93
C ASP A 126 -10.79 -22.16 -44.31
N ASP A 127 -11.01 -23.38 -44.78
CA ASP A 127 -12.11 -24.29 -44.37
C ASP A 127 -11.91 -24.81 -42.94
N ASP A 128 -11.75 -23.91 -41.97
CA ASP A 128 -11.53 -24.23 -40.57
C ASP A 128 -12.59 -23.54 -39.70
N SER A 129 -13.84 -23.92 -39.92
CA SER A 129 -15.00 -23.56 -39.09
C SER A 129 -15.00 -24.24 -37.71
N SER A 130 -13.87 -24.81 -37.31
CA SER A 130 -13.58 -25.18 -35.93
C SER A 130 -12.50 -24.25 -35.39
N LEU A 131 -12.76 -23.59 -34.27
CA LEU A 131 -11.66 -23.19 -33.39
C LEU A 131 -10.95 -24.50 -33.03
N THR A 132 -9.88 -24.83 -33.74
CA THR A 132 -9.09 -26.01 -33.42
C THR A 132 -8.65 -25.89 -31.96
N PRO A 133 -8.63 -27.00 -31.18
CA PRO A 133 -8.24 -26.97 -29.77
C PRO A 133 -6.84 -26.35 -29.53
N ALA A 134 -6.02 -26.24 -30.58
CA ALA A 134 -4.73 -25.56 -30.60
C ALA A 134 -4.80 -24.01 -30.51
N LYS A 135 -5.90 -23.38 -30.94
CA LYS A 135 -6.07 -21.90 -30.87
C LYS A 135 -6.67 -21.44 -29.54
N LEU A 136 -7.29 -22.37 -28.80
CA LEU A 136 -7.80 -22.19 -27.43
C LEU A 136 -6.74 -22.41 -26.34
N THR A 137 -5.49 -22.64 -26.72
CA THR A 137 -4.40 -23.03 -25.80
C THR A 137 -3.61 -21.83 -25.25
N GLY A 138 -3.92 -20.60 -25.69
CA GLY A 138 -3.23 -19.39 -25.24
C GLY A 138 -3.56 -19.03 -23.78
N PRO A 139 -2.70 -18.21 -23.12
CA PRO A 139 -3.05 -17.61 -21.84
C PRO A 139 -4.13 -16.53 -22.04
N TYR A 140 -5.19 -16.62 -21.25
CA TYR A 140 -6.29 -15.66 -21.22
C TYR A 140 -6.32 -14.91 -19.90
N VAL A 141 -6.52 -13.61 -19.93
CA VAL A 141 -6.68 -12.78 -18.74
C VAL A 141 -8.11 -12.88 -18.25
N SER A 142 -8.29 -13.26 -16.99
CA SER A 142 -9.57 -13.25 -16.29
C SER A 142 -9.98 -11.82 -15.95
N MET A 143 -10.85 -11.21 -16.76
CA MET A 143 -11.24 -9.81 -16.56
C MET A 143 -11.97 -9.59 -15.24
N LYS A 144 -12.79 -10.55 -14.82
CA LYS A 144 -13.50 -10.49 -13.54
C LYS A 144 -12.54 -10.46 -12.35
N ALA A 145 -11.56 -11.37 -12.33
CA ALA A 145 -10.58 -11.42 -11.24
C ALA A 145 -9.65 -10.19 -11.24
N LEU A 146 -9.29 -9.70 -12.43
CA LEU A 146 -8.47 -8.50 -12.57
C LEU A 146 -9.21 -7.24 -12.11
N ALA A 147 -10.46 -7.08 -12.50
CA ALA A 147 -11.30 -5.94 -12.11
C ALA A 147 -11.55 -5.92 -10.60
N THR A 148 -11.92 -7.07 -10.01
CA THR A 148 -12.14 -7.14 -8.54
C THR A 148 -10.86 -6.87 -7.76
N ALA A 149 -9.72 -7.40 -8.22
CA ALA A 149 -8.42 -7.09 -7.63
C ALA A 149 -8.06 -5.61 -7.76
N ALA A 150 -8.31 -4.99 -8.92
CA ALA A 150 -8.01 -3.58 -9.14
C ALA A 150 -8.92 -2.65 -8.31
N ASP A 151 -10.22 -2.96 -8.24
CA ASP A 151 -11.19 -2.24 -7.42
C ASP A 151 -10.81 -2.29 -5.93
N THR A 152 -10.43 -3.46 -5.42
CA THR A 152 -10.04 -3.64 -4.01
C THR A 152 -8.73 -2.95 -3.67
N VAL A 153 -7.71 -3.05 -4.54
CA VAL A 153 -6.44 -2.33 -4.37
C VAL A 153 -6.67 -0.83 -4.39
N PHE A 154 -7.47 -0.32 -5.34
CA PHE A 154 -7.77 1.10 -5.44
C PHE A 154 -8.59 1.61 -4.25
N ALA A 155 -9.60 0.86 -3.80
CA ALA A 155 -10.42 1.21 -2.64
C ALA A 155 -9.60 1.23 -1.35
N PHE A 156 -8.70 0.26 -1.16
CA PHE A 156 -7.77 0.24 -0.03
C PHE A 156 -6.85 1.45 -0.06
N ALA A 157 -6.19 1.71 -1.19
CA ALA A 157 -5.28 2.85 -1.34
C ALA A 157 -5.99 4.19 -1.09
N SER A 158 -7.22 4.35 -1.59
CA SER A 158 -8.01 5.57 -1.40
C SER A 158 -8.43 5.81 0.05
N LYS A 159 -8.55 4.74 0.86
CA LYS A 159 -9.05 4.82 2.23
C LYS A 159 -7.92 4.95 3.26
N GLU A 160 -6.83 4.22 3.04
CA GLU A 160 -5.78 4.02 4.05
C GLU A 160 -4.50 4.81 3.77
N LEU A 161 -4.32 5.33 2.55
CA LEU A 161 -3.08 6.03 2.17
C LEU A 161 -3.32 7.53 1.99
N GLU A 162 -2.33 8.30 2.43
CA GLU A 162 -2.25 9.72 2.13
C GLU A 162 -1.95 9.95 0.64
N PRO A 163 -2.36 11.09 0.06
CA PRO A 163 -2.14 11.38 -1.36
C PRO A 163 -0.68 11.26 -1.82
N MET A 164 0.25 11.53 -0.91
CA MET A 164 1.71 11.46 -1.14
C MET A 164 2.22 10.03 -1.28
N ASP A 165 1.59 9.07 -0.61
CA ASP A 165 2.00 7.67 -0.60
C ASP A 165 1.27 6.83 -1.66
N LEU A 166 0.59 7.49 -2.61
CA LEU A 166 -0.09 6.86 -3.74
C LEU A 166 0.83 6.58 -4.93
N THR A 167 2.12 6.89 -4.82
CA THR A 167 3.13 6.64 -5.84
C THR A 167 3.97 5.43 -5.47
N PHE A 168 4.04 4.46 -6.36
CA PHE A 168 4.71 3.19 -6.13
C PHE A 168 5.73 2.87 -7.22
N CYS A 169 6.80 2.21 -6.84
CA CYS A 169 7.74 1.61 -7.78
C CYS A 169 7.17 0.33 -8.40
N LEU A 170 7.31 0.18 -9.72
CA LEU A 170 7.06 -1.06 -10.43
C LEU A 170 8.28 -1.98 -10.31
N TYR A 171 8.06 -3.28 -10.13
CA TYR A 171 9.15 -4.25 -10.01
C TYR A 171 9.77 -4.49 -11.39
N ARG A 172 10.83 -3.73 -11.71
CA ARG A 172 11.69 -3.91 -12.90
C ARG A 172 13.14 -4.05 -12.48
N GLU A 173 13.99 -4.55 -13.39
CA GLU A 173 15.39 -4.94 -13.14
C GLU A 173 16.23 -3.85 -12.44
N ASP A 174 15.90 -2.58 -12.66
CA ASP A 174 16.59 -1.42 -12.06
C ASP A 174 16.35 -1.28 -10.54
N HIS A 175 15.30 -1.91 -10.01
CA HIS A 175 14.83 -1.78 -8.63
C HIS A 175 14.86 -3.13 -7.89
N THR A 176 15.85 -3.98 -8.13
CA THR A 176 16.02 -5.28 -7.43
C THR A 176 16.14 -5.15 -5.91
N SER A 177 16.54 -3.98 -5.39
CA SER A 177 16.53 -3.66 -3.95
C SER A 177 15.13 -3.44 -3.39
N CYS A 178 14.14 -3.17 -4.25
CA CYS A 178 12.73 -2.92 -3.93
C CYS A 178 11.97 -4.24 -3.80
N SER A 179 12.51 -5.10 -2.93
CA SER A 179 11.87 -6.36 -2.56
C SER A 179 10.58 -6.10 -1.78
N SER A 180 9.82 -7.16 -1.49
CA SER A 180 8.57 -7.13 -0.73
C SER A 180 8.66 -6.44 0.64
N SER A 181 9.85 -6.14 1.14
CA SER A 181 10.09 -5.38 2.38
C SER A 181 9.83 -3.88 2.25
N LEU A 182 9.87 -3.32 1.05
CA LEU A 182 9.77 -1.89 0.83
C LEU A 182 8.30 -1.47 0.63
N SER A 183 7.79 -0.66 1.54
CA SER A 183 6.41 -0.12 1.54
C SER A 183 6.05 0.68 0.29
N CYS A 184 7.05 1.16 -0.45
CA CYS A 184 6.90 1.95 -1.68
C CYS A 184 6.82 1.10 -2.96
N SER A 185 6.93 -0.22 -2.87
CA SER A 185 6.73 -1.09 -4.04
C SER A 185 5.24 -1.39 -4.28
N PHE A 186 4.82 -1.46 -5.54
CA PHE A 186 3.44 -1.83 -5.86
C PHE A 186 3.10 -3.25 -5.36
N ARG A 187 4.10 -4.14 -5.35
CA ARG A 187 3.96 -5.49 -4.79
C ARG A 187 3.63 -5.45 -3.30
N SER A 188 4.30 -4.61 -2.50
CA SER A 188 4.01 -4.54 -1.06
C SER A 188 2.63 -3.91 -0.79
N LEU A 189 2.15 -3.00 -1.64
CA LEU A 189 0.74 -2.60 -1.63
C LEU A 189 -0.19 -3.81 -1.82
N CYS A 190 0.04 -4.62 -2.85
CA CYS A 190 -0.76 -5.84 -3.09
C CYS A 190 -0.70 -6.83 -1.90
N LEU A 191 0.46 -6.98 -1.26
CA LEU A 191 0.61 -7.82 -0.07
C LEU A 191 -0.16 -7.26 1.13
N ARG A 192 -0.12 -5.94 1.37
CA ARG A 192 -0.90 -5.28 2.44
C ARG A 192 -2.39 -5.45 2.21
N VAL A 193 -2.83 -5.27 0.97
CA VAL A 193 -4.23 -5.49 0.57
C VAL A 193 -4.63 -6.95 0.81
N ALA A 194 -3.78 -7.92 0.45
CA ALA A 194 -4.01 -9.34 0.73
C ALA A 194 -4.10 -9.65 2.23
N ALA A 195 -3.33 -8.95 3.08
CA ALA A 195 -3.36 -9.12 4.52
C ALA A 195 -4.68 -8.63 5.16
N THR A 196 -5.44 -7.78 4.48
CA THR A 196 -6.78 -7.35 4.94
C THR A 196 -7.89 -8.36 4.66
N ALA A 197 -7.60 -9.44 3.93
CA ALA A 197 -8.57 -10.48 3.63
C ALA A 197 -9.07 -11.14 4.92
N LYS A 198 -10.39 -11.25 5.08
CA LYS A 198 -11.02 -11.87 6.27
C LYS A 198 -11.02 -13.38 6.16
N SER A 199 -10.99 -13.90 4.93
CA SER A 199 -11.02 -15.33 4.63
C SER A 199 -9.94 -15.69 3.61
N PRO A 200 -9.33 -16.89 3.71
CA PRO A 200 -8.41 -17.41 2.70
C PRO A 200 -9.08 -17.64 1.33
N ASN A 201 -10.42 -17.60 1.28
CA ASN A 201 -11.20 -17.71 0.06
C ASN A 201 -11.55 -16.36 -0.57
N ASP A 202 -11.24 -15.23 0.07
CA ASP A 202 -11.55 -13.91 -0.50
C ASP A 202 -10.74 -13.68 -1.77
N ASP A 203 -11.34 -12.96 -2.73
CA ASP A 203 -10.68 -12.56 -3.98
C ASP A 203 -9.36 -11.82 -3.73
N VAL A 204 -9.26 -11.11 -2.62
CA VAL A 204 -8.10 -10.30 -2.26
C VAL A 204 -6.91 -11.14 -1.82
N SER A 205 -7.16 -12.33 -1.26
CA SER A 205 -6.11 -13.22 -0.75
C SER A 205 -5.20 -13.76 -1.85
N MET A 206 -5.65 -13.74 -3.12
CA MET A 206 -4.87 -14.20 -4.26
C MET A 206 -3.66 -13.30 -4.54
N LEU A 207 -3.73 -12.02 -4.17
CA LEU A 207 -2.66 -11.02 -4.36
C LEU A 207 -1.39 -11.34 -3.57
N ALA A 208 -1.47 -12.16 -2.53
CA ALA A 208 -0.30 -12.59 -1.75
C ALA A 208 0.67 -13.49 -2.55
N ASP A 209 0.10 -14.37 -3.37
CA ASP A 209 0.83 -15.48 -4.00
C ASP A 209 1.07 -15.27 -5.51
N ILE A 210 0.54 -14.18 -6.08
CA ILE A 210 0.65 -13.87 -7.51
C ILE A 210 2.10 -13.58 -7.91
N ASP A 211 2.45 -14.02 -9.12
CA ASP A 211 3.74 -13.75 -9.74
C ASP A 211 3.93 -12.24 -9.99
N PRO A 212 5.08 -11.62 -9.62
CA PRO A 212 5.34 -10.21 -9.90
C PRO A 212 5.13 -9.80 -11.36
N THR A 213 5.37 -10.69 -12.33
CA THR A 213 5.15 -10.36 -13.76
C THR A 213 3.67 -10.17 -14.11
N GLU A 214 2.77 -10.77 -13.33
CA GLU A 214 1.32 -10.62 -13.54
C GLU A 214 0.75 -9.36 -12.87
N LEU A 215 1.48 -8.76 -11.93
CA LEU A 215 1.10 -7.48 -11.33
C LEU A 215 1.13 -6.34 -12.36
N ASP A 216 1.96 -6.45 -13.40
CA ASP A 216 1.96 -5.51 -14.53
C ASP A 216 0.61 -5.50 -15.26
N LEU A 217 -0.10 -6.64 -15.33
CA LEU A 217 -1.44 -6.71 -15.92
C LEU A 217 -2.46 -5.93 -15.08
N LEU A 218 -2.30 -5.96 -13.75
CA LEU A 218 -3.14 -5.19 -12.83
C LEU A 218 -2.90 -3.69 -12.99
N VAL A 219 -1.64 -3.27 -13.11
CA VAL A 219 -1.26 -1.88 -13.37
C VAL A 219 -1.81 -1.41 -14.71
N LEU A 220 -1.65 -2.21 -15.77
CA LEU A 220 -2.22 -1.91 -17.10
C LEU A 220 -3.74 -1.73 -17.03
N HIS A 221 -4.45 -2.56 -16.25
CA HIS A 221 -5.89 -2.40 -16.07
C HIS A 221 -6.26 -1.12 -15.30
N LEU A 222 -5.51 -0.75 -14.27
CA LEU A 222 -5.70 0.49 -13.52
C LEU A 222 -5.47 1.73 -14.40
N VAL A 223 -4.47 1.69 -15.28
CA VAL A 223 -4.23 2.75 -16.27
C VAL A 223 -5.36 2.81 -17.30
N ALA A 224 -5.77 1.67 -17.85
CA ALA A 224 -6.86 1.59 -18.82
C ALA A 224 -8.18 2.15 -18.27
N THR A 225 -8.45 1.91 -16.98
CA THR A 225 -9.63 2.42 -16.27
C THR A 225 -9.47 3.87 -15.79
N LYS A 226 -8.36 4.55 -16.14
CA LYS A 226 -8.02 5.93 -15.72
C LYS A 226 -7.91 6.13 -14.21
N ARG A 227 -7.58 5.07 -13.47
CA ARG A 227 -7.39 5.10 -12.02
C ARG A 227 -5.93 5.14 -11.62
N ALA A 228 -5.02 4.99 -12.57
CA ALA A 228 -3.59 5.13 -12.36
C ALA A 228 -2.92 5.80 -13.55
N VAL A 229 -1.77 6.42 -13.31
CA VAL A 229 -0.86 6.94 -14.33
C VAL A 229 0.49 6.28 -14.12
N VAL A 230 1.08 5.77 -15.20
CA VAL A 230 2.43 5.21 -15.18
C VAL A 230 3.37 6.20 -15.85
N GLN A 231 4.46 6.54 -15.17
CA GLN A 231 5.55 7.35 -15.72
C GLN A 231 6.87 6.62 -15.47
N SER A 232 7.56 6.27 -16.55
CA SER A 232 8.81 5.50 -16.52
C SER A 232 8.67 4.17 -15.74
N ASN A 233 9.12 4.16 -14.48
CA ASN A 233 9.12 2.99 -13.58
C ASN A 233 8.19 3.15 -12.37
N PHE A 234 7.40 4.23 -12.30
CA PHE A 234 6.51 4.52 -11.19
C PHE A 234 5.04 4.48 -11.63
N VAL A 235 4.18 4.04 -10.73
CA VAL A 235 2.72 4.07 -10.88
C VAL A 235 2.14 4.95 -9.78
N LYS A 236 1.37 5.97 -10.17
CA LYS A 236 0.60 6.81 -9.24
C LYS A 236 -0.88 6.49 -9.36
N LEU A 237 -1.52 6.21 -8.23
CA LEU A 237 -2.98 6.01 -8.17
C LEU A 237 -3.71 7.36 -8.10
N LEU A 238 -4.73 7.52 -8.93
CA LEU A 238 -5.49 8.76 -9.09
C LEU A 238 -6.77 8.73 -8.25
N VAL A 239 -6.74 9.29 -7.04
CA VAL A 239 -7.94 9.36 -6.17
C VAL A 239 -8.69 10.69 -6.34
N HIS A 240 -7.98 11.81 -6.52
CA HIS A 240 -8.57 13.17 -6.53
C HIS A 240 -8.17 14.04 -7.73
N SER A 241 -8.08 13.46 -8.94
CA SER A 241 -7.67 14.19 -10.16
C SER A 241 -6.28 14.85 -10.07
N GLN A 242 -5.40 14.34 -9.20
CA GLN A 242 -4.05 14.86 -9.06
C GLN A 242 -3.18 14.41 -10.22
N THR A 243 -2.41 15.33 -10.79
CA THR A 243 -1.38 15.01 -11.77
C THR A 243 -0.14 14.42 -11.08
N PHE A 244 0.67 13.71 -11.85
CA PHE A 244 1.98 13.25 -11.38
C PHE A 244 2.88 14.47 -11.15
N SER A 245 3.43 14.63 -9.95
CA SER A 245 4.36 15.70 -9.62
C SER A 245 5.80 15.19 -9.64
N SER A 246 6.74 16.00 -10.10
CA SER A 246 8.19 15.69 -9.99
C SER A 246 8.62 15.47 -8.53
N GLY A 247 7.89 16.02 -7.57
CA GLY A 247 8.12 15.77 -6.14
C GLY A 247 7.82 14.32 -5.73
N ASP A 248 6.83 13.68 -6.36
CA ASP A 248 6.41 12.32 -6.01
C ASP A 248 7.50 11.29 -6.36
N GLU A 249 8.14 11.46 -7.52
CA GLU A 249 9.30 10.66 -7.93
C GLU A 249 10.46 10.82 -6.94
N SER A 250 10.73 12.05 -6.52
CA SER A 250 11.80 12.35 -5.57
C SER A 250 11.57 11.70 -4.20
N ILE A 251 10.31 11.67 -3.73
CA ILE A 251 9.94 11.00 -2.46
C ILE A 251 10.17 9.49 -2.56
N VAL A 252 9.72 8.83 -3.64
CA VAL A 252 9.91 7.38 -3.79
C VAL A 252 11.40 7.01 -3.89
N LEU A 253 12.19 7.81 -4.62
CA LEU A 253 13.64 7.63 -4.69
C LEU A 253 14.31 7.80 -3.32
N LEU A 254 13.88 8.79 -2.54
CA LEU A 254 14.40 9.01 -1.19
C LEU A 254 14.05 7.84 -0.27
N GLN A 255 12.84 7.29 -0.35
CA GLN A 255 12.44 6.09 0.38
C GLN A 255 13.29 4.86 -0.01
N HIS A 256 13.68 4.72 -1.28
CA HIS A 256 14.63 3.68 -1.70
C HIS A 256 16.01 3.86 -1.08
N MET A 257 16.50 5.11 -1.04
CA MET A 257 17.78 5.41 -0.39
C MET A 257 17.73 5.09 1.10
N VAL A 258 16.66 5.48 1.80
CA VAL A 258 16.42 5.18 3.22
C VAL A 258 16.51 3.67 3.46
N ALA A 259 15.73 2.86 2.74
CA ALA A 259 15.75 1.41 2.93
C ALA A 259 17.09 0.75 2.53
N THR A 260 17.78 1.29 1.53
CA THR A 260 19.12 0.82 1.17
C THR A 260 20.11 1.08 2.30
N VAL A 261 20.03 2.25 2.94
CA VAL A 261 20.87 2.58 4.10
C VAL A 261 20.51 1.69 5.30
N GLU A 262 19.23 1.48 5.59
CA GLU A 262 18.76 0.58 6.67
C GLU A 262 19.25 -0.86 6.49
N THR A 263 19.07 -1.45 5.30
CA THR A 263 19.57 -2.81 5.03
C THR A 263 21.09 -2.89 5.12
N SER A 264 21.81 -1.81 4.78
CA SER A 264 23.27 -1.73 4.94
C SER A 264 23.67 -1.64 6.43
N LEU A 265 22.89 -0.93 7.25
CA LEU A 265 23.06 -0.83 8.70
C LEU A 265 22.83 -2.19 9.36
N ASP A 266 21.77 -2.90 9.00
CA ASP A 266 21.49 -4.25 9.53
C ASP A 266 22.63 -5.24 9.22
N LYS A 267 23.12 -5.22 7.97
CA LYS A 267 24.26 -6.05 7.56
C LYS A 267 25.52 -5.70 8.35
N LEU A 268 25.78 -4.42 8.57
CA LEU A 268 26.93 -3.95 9.34
C LEU A 268 26.79 -4.32 10.82
N HIS A 269 25.61 -4.16 11.40
CA HIS A 269 25.31 -4.51 12.78
C HIS A 269 25.57 -6.00 13.02
N ARG A 270 25.08 -6.88 12.14
CA ARG A 270 25.37 -8.33 12.22
C ARG A 270 26.88 -8.64 12.14
N LYS A 271 27.63 -7.95 11.27
CA LYS A 271 29.08 -8.10 11.19
C LYS A 271 29.80 -7.64 12.46
N ILE A 272 29.35 -6.54 13.06
CA ILE A 272 29.86 -6.03 14.33
C ILE A 272 29.64 -7.07 15.43
N GLN A 273 28.43 -7.62 15.55
CA GLN A 273 28.13 -8.66 16.54
C GLN A 273 28.97 -9.92 16.34
N ALA A 274 29.13 -10.38 15.10
CA ALA A 274 29.98 -11.53 14.79
C ALA A 274 31.47 -11.28 15.15
N ALA A 275 31.99 -10.08 14.87
CA ALA A 275 33.36 -9.71 15.23
C ALA A 275 33.54 -9.56 16.75
N LYS A 276 32.53 -9.04 17.47
CA LYS A 276 32.51 -8.99 18.94
C LYS A 276 32.56 -10.39 19.55
N MET A 277 31.75 -11.33 19.05
CA MET A 277 31.76 -12.72 19.51
C MET A 277 33.13 -13.39 19.30
N LYS A 278 33.73 -13.24 18.12
CA LYS A 278 35.08 -13.76 17.84
C LYS A 278 36.15 -13.14 18.74
N ALA A 279 36.06 -11.85 19.04
CA ALA A 279 36.97 -11.19 19.97
C ALA A 279 36.85 -11.78 21.40
N ILE A 280 35.62 -12.10 21.84
CA ILE A 280 35.35 -12.73 23.13
C ILE A 280 35.91 -14.16 23.16
N GLU A 281 35.72 -14.94 22.09
CA GLU A 281 36.26 -16.30 21.95
C GLU A 281 37.79 -16.33 21.98
N LEU A 282 38.46 -15.46 21.24
CA LEU A 282 39.92 -15.35 21.23
C LEU A 282 40.48 -14.88 22.57
N LYS A 283 39.75 -14.02 23.28
CA LYS A 283 40.09 -13.63 24.66
C LYS A 283 39.97 -14.82 25.62
N ARG A 284 38.94 -15.67 25.46
CA ARG A 284 38.77 -16.91 26.25
C ARG A 284 39.86 -17.95 25.94
N ALA A 285 40.36 -17.98 24.71
CA ALA A 285 41.46 -18.84 24.28
C ALA A 285 42.86 -18.28 24.61
N GLU A 286 42.95 -17.18 25.38
CA GLU A 286 44.20 -16.51 25.78
C GLU A 286 45.07 -15.94 24.63
N ILE A 287 44.54 -15.85 23.41
CA ILE A 287 45.22 -15.23 22.25
C ILE A 287 44.96 -13.73 22.23
N ILE A 288 45.57 -13.00 23.17
CA ILE A 288 45.29 -11.58 23.45
C ILE A 288 45.59 -10.68 22.23
N LYS A 289 46.66 -10.96 21.48
CA LYS A 289 47.09 -10.11 20.36
C LYS A 289 46.05 -10.07 19.24
N GLU A 290 45.44 -11.21 18.92
CA GLU A 290 44.41 -11.31 17.89
C GLU A 290 43.08 -10.72 18.36
N ALA A 291 42.72 -10.92 19.64
CA ALA A 291 41.53 -10.29 20.23
C ALA A 291 41.56 -8.76 20.14
N ILE A 292 42.72 -8.14 20.36
CA ILE A 292 42.91 -6.68 20.22
C ILE A 292 42.69 -6.22 18.76
N VAL A 293 43.13 -7.01 17.78
CA VAL A 293 42.92 -6.69 16.35
C VAL A 293 41.43 -6.71 16.02
N TYR A 294 40.68 -7.72 16.48
CA TYR A 294 39.23 -7.77 16.29
C TYR A 294 38.51 -6.62 17.00
N LEU A 295 38.95 -6.20 18.20
CA LEU A 295 38.38 -5.04 18.89
C LEU A 295 38.64 -3.72 18.14
N ARG A 296 39.83 -3.53 17.55
CA ARG A 296 40.10 -2.37 16.69
C ARG A 296 39.20 -2.36 15.45
N HIS A 297 39.02 -3.53 14.84
CA HIS A 297 38.12 -3.69 13.70
C HIS A 297 36.67 -3.39 14.06
N VAL A 298 36.19 -3.84 15.23
CA VAL A 298 34.86 -3.50 15.77
C VAL A 298 34.70 -1.99 15.94
N LYS A 299 35.65 -1.29 16.57
CA LYS A 299 35.57 0.17 16.74
C LYS A 299 35.52 0.92 15.40
N ALA A 300 36.29 0.46 14.41
CA ALA A 300 36.25 1.04 13.06
C ALA A 300 34.89 0.81 12.37
N MET A 301 34.29 -0.37 12.54
CA MET A 301 32.94 -0.65 12.04
C MET A 301 31.86 0.14 12.79
N GLU A 302 31.98 0.34 14.11
CA GLU A 302 31.07 1.18 14.91
C GLU A 302 31.12 2.64 14.48
N ALA A 303 32.30 3.18 14.18
CA ALA A 303 32.42 4.54 13.61
C ALA A 303 31.71 4.63 12.24
N SER A 304 31.85 3.60 11.41
CA SER A 304 31.14 3.50 10.13
C SER A 304 29.62 3.29 10.30
N GLN A 305 29.19 2.69 11.41
CA GLN A 305 27.78 2.56 11.78
C GLN A 305 27.22 3.94 12.14
N ALA A 306 27.87 4.67 13.05
CA ALA A 306 27.47 6.01 13.46
C ALA A 306 27.37 6.98 12.28
N GLN A 307 28.32 6.90 11.33
CA GLN A 307 28.26 7.70 10.10
C GLN A 307 27.01 7.38 9.25
N ARG A 308 26.65 6.10 9.11
CA ARG A 308 25.46 5.69 8.35
C ARG A 308 24.16 6.03 9.09
N GLU A 309 24.13 5.95 10.41
CA GLU A 309 22.99 6.37 11.24
C GLU A 309 22.76 7.88 11.13
N ALA A 310 23.82 8.70 11.17
CA ALA A 310 23.71 10.14 10.92
C ALA A 310 23.22 10.44 9.50
N CYS A 311 23.68 9.71 8.49
CA CYS A 311 23.19 9.82 7.12
C CYS A 311 21.68 9.48 7.04
N LEU A 312 21.25 8.39 7.67
CA LEU A 312 19.85 7.99 7.73
C LEU A 312 18.98 9.07 8.38
N ALA A 313 19.42 9.63 9.50
CA ALA A 313 18.71 10.72 10.18
C ALA A 313 18.54 11.95 9.27
N ASN A 314 19.58 12.31 8.51
CA ASN A 314 19.51 13.39 7.52
C ASN A 314 18.53 13.07 6.40
N LEU A 315 18.55 11.84 5.86
CA LEU A 315 17.62 11.42 4.80
C LEU A 315 16.16 11.46 5.28
N LEU A 316 15.87 10.99 6.49
CA LEU A 316 14.54 11.04 7.08
C LEU A 316 14.08 12.49 7.33
N ALA A 317 14.98 13.36 7.79
CA ALA A 317 14.67 14.79 7.94
C ALA A 317 14.36 15.44 6.59
N THR A 318 15.12 15.12 5.54
CA THR A 318 14.83 15.62 4.18
C THR A 318 13.52 15.07 3.62
N ASP A 319 13.13 13.83 3.95
CA ASP A 319 11.83 13.26 3.53
C ASP A 319 10.68 14.03 4.16
N HIS A 320 10.76 14.30 5.46
CA HIS A 320 9.77 15.09 6.17
C HIS A 320 9.67 16.51 5.59
N GLN A 321 10.80 17.18 5.33
CA GLN A 321 10.83 18.50 4.72
C GLN A 321 10.21 18.51 3.31
N LEU A 322 10.50 17.50 2.49
CA LEU A 322 9.96 17.40 1.13
C LEU A 322 8.43 17.19 1.13
N ARG A 323 7.93 16.36 2.05
CA ARG A 323 6.49 16.16 2.26
C ARG A 323 5.80 17.46 2.69
N GLU A 324 6.38 18.18 3.65
CA GLU A 324 5.86 19.46 4.11
C GLU A 324 5.84 20.50 2.97
N MET A 325 6.91 20.60 2.19
CA MET A 325 6.96 21.49 1.02
C MET A 325 5.87 21.15 -0.02
N HIS A 326 5.58 19.87 -0.23
CA HIS A 326 4.50 19.47 -1.14
C HIS A 326 3.13 19.84 -0.57
N MET A 327 2.89 19.65 0.73
CA MET A 327 1.64 20.10 1.36
C MET A 327 1.47 21.62 1.22
N GLN A 328 2.53 22.39 1.42
CA GLN A 328 2.50 23.84 1.20
C GLN A 328 2.18 24.20 -0.25
N ALA A 329 2.73 23.47 -1.22
CA ALA A 329 2.37 23.66 -2.63
C ALA A 329 0.88 23.38 -2.89
N LEU A 330 0.33 22.31 -2.32
CA LEU A 330 -1.10 22.00 -2.41
C LEU A 330 -1.98 23.09 -1.78
N ILE A 331 -1.57 23.63 -0.62
CA ILE A 331 -2.27 24.74 0.04
C ILE A 331 -2.28 25.99 -0.86
N VAL A 332 -1.14 26.32 -1.46
CA VAL A 332 -1.02 27.46 -2.39
C VAL A 332 -1.91 27.27 -3.61
N ASP A 333 -1.97 26.06 -4.17
CA ASP A 333 -2.85 25.76 -5.30
C ASP A 333 -4.33 25.79 -4.90
N GLY A 334 -4.67 25.37 -3.67
CA GLY A 334 -5.98 25.55 -3.07
C GLY A 334 -6.39 27.02 -2.96
N TYR A 335 -5.48 27.89 -2.52
CA TYR A 335 -5.71 29.34 -2.48
C TYR A 335 -5.86 29.95 -3.87
N LYS A 336 -5.06 29.51 -4.87
CA LYS A 336 -5.22 29.96 -6.26
C LYS A 336 -6.58 29.54 -6.82
N LEU A 337 -7.01 28.30 -6.55
CA LEU A 337 -8.31 27.78 -6.96
C LEU A 337 -9.44 28.60 -6.30
N ALA A 338 -9.36 28.83 -4.99
CA ALA A 338 -10.32 29.67 -4.27
C ALA A 338 -10.36 31.10 -4.82
N ALA A 339 -9.21 31.72 -5.08
CA ALA A 339 -9.15 33.05 -5.68
C ALA A 339 -9.76 33.08 -7.09
N SER A 340 -9.52 32.05 -7.90
CA SER A 340 -10.13 31.93 -9.24
C SER A 340 -11.65 31.74 -9.17
N SER A 341 -12.13 30.95 -8.22
CA SER A 341 -13.57 30.74 -7.97
C SER A 341 -14.22 32.02 -7.45
N LEU A 342 -13.59 32.73 -6.52
CA LEU A 342 -14.06 34.05 -6.05
C LEU A 342 -14.09 35.07 -7.19
N ARG A 343 -13.09 35.07 -8.09
CA ARG A 343 -13.12 35.94 -9.27
C ARG A 343 -14.27 35.58 -10.22
N SER A 344 -14.54 34.29 -10.42
CA SER A 344 -15.66 33.80 -11.24
C SER A 344 -17.00 34.18 -10.62
N VAL A 345 -17.22 33.88 -9.34
CA VAL A 345 -18.44 34.24 -8.61
C VAL A 345 -18.62 35.76 -8.58
N ARG A 346 -17.53 36.52 -8.41
CA ARG A 346 -17.56 37.98 -8.49
C ARG A 346 -18.00 38.47 -9.87
N SER A 347 -17.49 37.88 -10.96
CA SER A 347 -17.94 38.21 -12.32
C SER A 347 -19.38 37.78 -12.58
N ASP A 348 -19.79 36.61 -12.08
CA ASP A 348 -21.13 36.04 -12.30
C ASP A 348 -22.21 36.84 -11.55
N LEU A 349 -21.87 37.35 -10.35
CA LEU A 349 -22.75 38.22 -9.56
C LEU A 349 -22.71 39.70 -9.99
N GLY A 350 -21.92 40.05 -11.02
CA GLY A 350 -21.82 41.44 -11.50
C GLY A 350 -21.22 42.40 -10.47
N LEU A 351 -20.51 41.88 -9.46
CA LEU A 351 -19.79 42.67 -8.44
C LEU A 351 -18.51 43.23 -9.06
N HIS A 352 -18.67 44.13 -10.03
CA HIS A 352 -17.57 44.92 -10.57
C HIS A 352 -17.08 45.91 -9.52
N VAL A 353 -15.82 46.37 -9.68
CA VAL A 353 -15.23 47.39 -8.80
C VAL A 353 -16.13 48.62 -8.75
N ASP A 354 -16.74 49.03 -9.87
CA ASP A 354 -17.67 50.15 -9.96
C ASP A 354 -18.94 49.97 -9.09
N ALA A 355 -19.54 48.76 -9.10
CA ALA A 355 -20.73 48.47 -8.28
C ALA A 355 -20.41 48.40 -6.78
N VAL A 356 -19.19 47.99 -6.43
CA VAL A 356 -18.69 48.01 -5.06
C VAL A 356 -18.28 49.43 -4.65
N GLU A 357 -17.69 50.23 -5.53
CA GLU A 357 -17.36 51.64 -5.30
C GLU A 357 -18.63 52.47 -5.09
N ASP A 358 -19.70 52.25 -5.88
CA ASP A 358 -21.00 52.89 -5.69
C ASP A 358 -21.63 52.51 -4.34
N ALA A 359 -21.62 51.21 -4.00
CA ALA A 359 -22.14 50.73 -2.72
C ALA A 359 -21.29 51.19 -1.52
N VAL A 360 -19.97 51.30 -1.68
CA VAL A 360 -19.05 51.83 -0.65
C VAL A 360 -19.20 53.33 -0.52
N ALA A 361 -19.43 54.08 -1.61
CA ALA A 361 -19.71 55.51 -1.56
C ALA A 361 -21.05 55.79 -0.87
N GLU A 362 -22.09 55.01 -1.17
CA GLU A 362 -23.39 55.08 -0.49
C GLU A 362 -23.28 54.68 0.98
N TRP A 363 -22.53 53.61 1.29
CA TRP A 363 -22.28 53.20 2.67
C TRP A 363 -21.40 54.20 3.44
N GLN A 364 -20.40 54.81 2.80
CA GLN A 364 -19.58 55.87 3.39
C GLN A 364 -20.42 57.12 3.66
N ALA A 365 -21.35 57.49 2.79
CA ALA A 365 -22.28 58.58 3.06
C ALA A 365 -23.14 58.29 4.31
N VAL A 366 -23.70 57.08 4.41
CA VAL A 366 -24.48 56.65 5.58
C VAL A 366 -23.60 56.53 6.83
N HIS A 367 -22.36 56.07 6.69
CA HIS A 367 -21.41 55.93 7.78
C HIS A 367 -20.88 57.29 8.26
N ASP A 368 -20.67 58.24 7.36
CA ASP A 368 -20.30 59.61 7.69
C ASP A 368 -21.46 60.34 8.35
N GLU A 369 -22.70 60.12 7.90
CA GLU A 369 -23.89 60.59 8.62
C GLU A 369 -23.97 59.98 10.03
N ALA A 370 -23.74 58.67 10.16
CA ALA A 370 -23.72 57.98 11.45
C ALA A 370 -22.57 58.46 12.34
N ASN A 371 -21.38 58.70 11.79
CA ASN A 371 -20.21 59.21 12.51
C ASN A 371 -20.38 60.68 12.86
N GLN A 372 -21.09 61.46 12.07
CA GLN A 372 -21.42 62.85 12.38
C GLN A 372 -22.47 62.91 13.49
N ILE A 373 -23.44 61.98 13.49
CA ILE A 373 -24.37 61.76 14.61
C ILE A 373 -23.61 61.33 15.87
N ASP A 374 -22.68 60.37 15.75
CA ASP A 374 -21.92 59.83 16.88
C ASP A 374 -20.87 60.84 17.39
N ALA A 375 -20.27 61.66 16.52
CA ALA A 375 -19.38 62.76 16.89
C ALA A 375 -20.13 63.90 17.59
N LEU A 376 -21.38 64.16 17.20
CA LEU A 376 -22.27 65.07 17.93
C LEU A 376 -22.68 64.49 19.30
N LEU A 377 -22.74 63.17 19.44
CA LEU A 377 -23.02 62.48 20.71
C LEU A 377 -21.78 62.32 21.62
N ARG A 378 -20.56 62.40 21.06
CA ARG A 378 -19.29 62.09 21.76
C ARG A 378 -18.44 63.29 22.19
N GLN A 379 -18.93 64.53 22.12
CA GLN A 379 -18.28 65.60 22.89
C GLN A 379 -18.71 65.54 24.36
N PRO A 380 -17.89 64.92 25.22
CA PRO A 380 -17.22 65.73 26.24
C PRO A 380 -15.78 65.27 26.57
N GLY A 381 -14.97 66.24 26.99
CA GLY A 381 -14.12 66.15 28.17
C GLY A 381 -12.96 65.15 28.17
N GLN A 382 -11.75 65.69 27.97
CA GLN A 382 -10.55 65.47 28.77
C GLN A 382 -10.01 64.05 29.05
N ASP A 383 -8.71 63.97 28.75
CA ASP A 383 -7.64 63.29 29.49
C ASP A 383 -7.60 61.76 29.40
N ALA A 384 -6.71 61.18 28.61
CA ALA A 384 -5.25 61.10 28.75
C ALA A 384 -4.78 59.85 29.50
N VAL A 385 -3.60 59.38 29.09
CA VAL A 385 -2.67 58.49 29.79
C VAL A 385 -3.10 57.01 29.77
N GLY A 386 -2.32 56.04 29.28
CA GLY A 386 -0.87 55.93 29.22
C GLY A 386 -0.39 54.89 30.27
N GLY A 387 0.55 54.02 29.88
CA GLY A 387 1.15 52.97 30.75
C GLY A 387 0.62 51.59 30.38
N LYS A 388 1.32 50.69 29.67
CA LYS A 388 2.71 50.19 29.79
C LYS A 388 3.02 49.72 31.19
N ASP A 389 3.32 48.42 31.29
CA ASP A 389 4.09 47.69 32.32
C ASP A 389 3.85 46.19 32.04
N ASP A 390 4.79 45.24 32.18
CA ASP A 390 6.07 45.25 32.88
C ASP A 390 6.99 44.15 32.30
N ASP A 391 8.23 44.54 31.93
CA ASP A 391 9.33 43.64 31.52
C ASP A 391 9.81 42.68 32.64
N ALA A 392 9.26 42.80 33.85
CA ALA A 392 9.56 41.92 34.98
C ALA A 392 8.94 40.52 34.84
N ALA A 393 7.87 40.37 34.05
CA ALA A 393 7.28 39.07 33.75
C ALA A 393 8.18 38.24 32.81
N LEU A 394 8.89 38.91 31.90
CA LEU A 394 9.82 38.30 30.94
C LEU A 394 11.12 37.83 31.60
N GLN A 395 11.54 38.47 32.70
CA GLN A 395 12.76 38.11 33.41
C GLN A 395 12.59 36.87 34.30
N ALA A 396 11.36 36.61 34.78
CA ALA A 396 11.01 35.39 35.51
C ALA A 396 10.96 34.14 34.62
N GLU A 397 10.66 34.30 33.33
CA GLU A 397 10.73 33.19 32.37
C GLU A 397 12.17 32.78 32.06
N LEU A 398 13.16 33.68 32.16
CA LEU A 398 14.55 33.41 31.82
C LEU A 398 15.28 32.53 32.86
N ASP A 399 14.99 32.75 34.15
CA ASP A 399 15.64 32.04 35.26
C ASP A 399 15.20 30.57 35.37
N ALA A 400 14.02 30.22 34.82
CA ALA A 400 13.51 28.86 34.78
C ALA A 400 14.36 27.93 33.87
N TRP A 401 15.08 28.48 32.89
CA TRP A 401 15.86 27.69 31.92
C TRP A 401 17.24 27.24 32.46
N LEU A 402 17.79 27.92 33.46
CA LEU A 402 19.15 27.65 33.97
C LEU A 402 19.21 26.56 35.05
N GLY A 403 18.08 26.24 35.71
CA GLY A 403 18.00 25.26 36.81
C GLY A 403 17.93 23.78 36.40
N SER A 404 17.81 23.45 35.12
CA SER A 404 17.68 22.04 34.66
C SER A 404 19.00 21.31 34.38
N THR A 405 20.17 21.91 34.65
CA THR A 405 21.47 21.41 34.14
C THR A 405 22.50 20.95 35.18
N GLU A 406 22.22 21.03 36.49
CA GLU A 406 23.20 20.63 37.54
C GLU A 406 22.57 19.71 38.60
N ALA A 407 22.55 18.38 38.39
CA ALA A 407 22.42 17.39 39.47
C ALA A 407 22.74 15.95 39.04
N VAL A 408 24.00 15.46 39.15
CA VAL A 408 24.32 14.02 39.36
C VAL A 408 25.67 13.80 40.11
N ALA A 409 25.59 13.06 41.24
CA ALA A 409 26.59 12.20 41.98
C ALA A 409 27.51 12.79 43.10
N PRO A 410 28.05 11.98 44.07
CA PRO A 410 27.46 10.85 44.86
C PRO A 410 27.95 10.68 46.37
N ALA A 411 27.18 9.86 47.13
CA ALA A 411 27.46 8.87 48.23
C ALA A 411 28.13 9.19 49.61
N GLU A 412 27.54 8.69 50.73
CA GLU A 412 28.21 7.96 51.84
C GLU A 412 27.21 7.23 52.82
N PRO A 413 27.57 6.10 53.48
CA PRO A 413 26.68 5.28 54.34
C PRO A 413 26.98 5.35 55.86
N SER A 414 25.99 5.11 56.73
CA SER A 414 26.22 4.86 58.17
C SER A 414 25.16 3.97 58.84
N LYS A 415 25.63 3.05 59.70
CA LYS A 415 24.89 2.09 60.54
C LYS A 415 24.62 2.69 61.92
N MET A 416 23.47 2.39 62.56
CA MET A 416 23.42 1.86 63.94
C MET A 416 22.03 1.33 64.36
N SER A 417 22.08 0.27 65.18
CA SER A 417 21.04 -0.63 65.67
C SER A 417 20.06 -0.11 66.75
N ILE A 418 18.82 -0.65 66.66
CA ILE A 418 18.00 -1.35 67.69
C ILE A 418 17.42 -0.59 68.90
N LEU A 419 16.08 -0.68 69.03
CA LEU A 419 15.37 -1.02 70.28
C LEU A 419 14.02 -1.69 69.95
N GLU A 420 13.72 -2.72 70.74
CA GLU A 420 12.73 -3.78 70.53
C GLU A 420 11.69 -3.74 71.66
N ALA A 421 10.40 -3.95 71.33
CA ALA A 421 9.40 -4.75 72.07
C ALA A 421 7.96 -4.35 71.70
N MET A 422 7.19 -5.29 71.16
CA MET A 422 5.97 -5.87 71.75
C MET A 422 5.10 -6.56 70.68
N LEU A 423 5.01 -7.89 70.79
CA LEU A 423 4.14 -8.83 70.07
C LEU A 423 2.66 -8.75 70.55
N PRO A 424 1.68 -9.30 69.79
CA PRO A 424 1.27 -10.70 69.99
C PRO A 424 1.02 -11.54 68.70
N GLU A 425 0.96 -12.86 68.92
CA GLU A 425 1.00 -14.08 68.08
C GLU A 425 -0.10 -14.26 66.99
N ALA A 426 0.25 -14.72 65.76
CA ALA A 426 0.16 -16.08 65.14
C ALA A 426 -1.25 -16.49 64.65
N PRO A 427 -1.46 -17.29 63.55
CA PRO A 427 -0.71 -18.49 63.09
C PRO A 427 -0.33 -18.52 61.58
N THR A 428 0.84 -19.04 61.21
CA THR A 428 1.11 -20.41 60.72
C THR A 428 0.45 -20.78 59.38
N GLU A 429 1.20 -20.68 58.28
CA GLU A 429 1.09 -21.58 57.12
C GLU A 429 2.38 -21.51 56.29
N THR A 430 3.04 -22.66 56.16
CA THR A 430 4.24 -22.92 55.36
C THR A 430 3.86 -23.18 53.90
N PRO A 431 4.48 -22.54 52.90
CA PRO A 431 4.37 -23.00 51.52
C PRO A 431 5.31 -24.18 51.29
N GLU A 432 4.70 -25.30 50.92
CA GLU A 432 5.32 -26.56 50.50
C GLU A 432 6.18 -26.37 49.25
N THR A 433 7.27 -27.13 49.23
CA THR A 433 8.17 -27.33 48.09
C THR A 433 7.44 -28.08 46.98
N GLU A 434 7.20 -27.43 45.84
CA GLU A 434 6.72 -28.13 44.63
C GLU A 434 7.89 -28.73 43.84
N ASP A 435 7.71 -30.01 43.52
CA ASP A 435 8.64 -30.95 42.91
C ASP A 435 9.07 -30.60 41.48
N VAL A 436 10.38 -30.71 41.26
CA VAL A 436 11.11 -30.52 40.00
C VAL A 436 10.77 -31.59 38.94
N ASP A 437 10.06 -32.65 39.31
CA ASP A 437 9.71 -33.76 38.40
C ASP A 437 8.45 -33.52 37.54
N THR A 438 7.69 -32.45 37.78
CA THR A 438 6.51 -32.11 36.96
C THR A 438 6.82 -31.30 35.69
N LEU A 439 8.03 -30.73 35.57
CA LEU A 439 8.47 -30.00 34.37
C LEU A 439 9.06 -30.93 33.29
N SER A 440 9.61 -32.09 33.67
CA SER A 440 10.21 -33.06 32.73
C SER A 440 9.14 -33.80 31.91
N SER A 441 7.94 -33.97 32.48
CA SER A 441 6.77 -34.58 31.82
C SER A 441 6.16 -33.71 30.71
N ARG A 442 6.30 -32.38 30.79
CA ARG A 442 5.74 -31.45 29.78
C ARG A 442 6.59 -31.36 28.51
N PHE A 443 7.90 -31.63 28.57
CA PHE A 443 8.77 -31.61 27.38
C PHE A 443 8.71 -32.91 26.55
N ALA A 444 8.35 -34.05 27.16
CA ALA A 444 8.22 -35.32 26.42
C ALA A 444 6.95 -35.40 25.55
N LYS A 445 5.93 -34.57 25.81
CA LYS A 445 4.65 -34.60 25.08
C LYS A 445 4.63 -33.73 23.81
N VAL A 446 5.60 -32.82 23.64
CA VAL A 446 5.70 -31.94 22.46
C VAL A 446 6.50 -32.60 21.31
N ALA A 447 7.31 -33.62 21.60
CA ALA A 447 8.12 -34.31 20.59
C ALA A 447 7.39 -35.46 19.84
N LEU A 448 6.14 -35.77 20.18
CA LEU A 448 5.37 -36.87 19.58
C LEU A 448 4.18 -36.42 18.71
N GLU A 449 3.95 -35.12 18.57
CA GLU A 449 2.92 -34.55 17.69
C GLU A 449 3.49 -33.93 16.40
N SER A 450 4.73 -34.27 16.03
CA SER A 450 5.36 -33.88 14.75
C SER A 450 5.96 -35.08 14.01
N SER A 451 5.12 -36.09 13.76
CA SER A 451 5.35 -37.13 12.74
C SER A 451 4.08 -37.38 11.94
#